data_AF-A0A444Y696-F1
#
_entry.id   AF-A0A444Y696-F1
#
_cell.length_a   1.000
_cell.length_b   1.000
_cell.length_c   1.000
_cell.angle_alpha   90.00
_cell.angle_beta   90.00
_cell.angle_gamma   90.00
#
_symmetry.space_group_name_H-M   'P 1'
#
loop_
_entity.id
_entity.type
_entity.pdbx_description
1 polymer ?
#
loop_
_entity_poly.entity_id
_entity_poly.type
_entity_poly.pdbx_seq_one_letter_code
_entity_poly.pdbx_strand_id
1 'polypeptide(L)'
;MQLDIQNNSGQKVWQVVEFIFGWIYVIEMALKVYAYGFENYWRDGQNRFDFVITWIIVIGETITFASPDDQTFFSNGEWIRYLLLARMLRLIRLLMHVKQFRGFVATFLTLLPSLTPYFGIIFCVLCIYCSVGVQIFGGLVNSGNPKLLASDLADNDYLLFNFNDYPNGMVTLFNLVVMGNWQVWMQSYKELTGTSWTYVYFISFYLVTVLLLLNLVVAFVLEAFFAEMELESPDTCDEQDKEVEGDKYRRRSVGTKSRSQRVDALLHHMLSSELCQSQTQPSNS
;
A
#
# COMPACT_ATOMS: atom_id res chain seq x y z
N MET A 1 22.18 1.75 -28.96
CA MET A 1 21.53 3.07 -29.07
C MET A 1 22.14 3.95 -28.00
N GLN A 2 23.26 4.57 -28.36
CA GLN A 2 24.08 5.42 -27.51
C GLN A 2 23.34 6.75 -27.45
N LEU A 3 22.80 7.12 -26.29
CA LEU A 3 22.18 8.43 -26.10
C LEU A 3 23.28 9.47 -26.31
N ASP A 4 23.28 10.12 -27.46
CA ASP A 4 24.03 11.32 -27.72
C ASP A 4 23.62 12.36 -26.68
N ILE A 5 24.39 12.42 -25.59
CA ILE A 5 24.40 13.53 -24.65
C ILE A 5 25.03 14.68 -25.43
N GLN A 6 24.24 15.26 -26.32
CA GLN A 6 24.56 16.52 -26.97
C GLN A 6 24.83 17.50 -25.82
N ASN A 7 26.08 17.96 -25.73
CA ASN A 7 26.56 18.95 -24.77
C ASN A 7 25.70 20.22 -24.88
N ASN A 8 24.57 20.21 -24.18
CA ASN A 8 23.53 21.21 -24.31
C ASN A 8 23.66 22.12 -23.09
N SER A 9 24.14 23.34 -23.30
CA SER A 9 24.18 24.40 -22.30
C SER A 9 22.85 24.54 -21.54
N GLY A 10 21.73 24.22 -22.19
CA GLY A 10 20.41 24.14 -21.54
C GLY A 10 20.34 23.12 -20.40
N GLN A 11 20.88 21.91 -20.53
CA GLN A 11 20.84 20.90 -19.47
C GLN A 11 21.60 21.35 -18.21
N LYS A 12 22.75 22.03 -18.39
CA LYS A 12 23.51 22.61 -17.28
C LYS A 12 22.74 23.73 -16.58
N VAL A 13 22.08 24.61 -17.33
CA VAL A 13 21.23 25.67 -16.77
C VAL A 13 20.06 25.07 -15.98
N TRP A 14 19.37 24.08 -16.54
CA TRP A 14 18.28 23.38 -15.85
C TRP A 14 18.75 22.70 -14.57
N GLN A 15 19.94 22.08 -14.57
CA GLN A 15 20.52 21.46 -13.38
C GLN A 15 20.84 22.48 -12.28
N VAL A 16 21.37 23.65 -12.64
CA VAL A 16 21.64 24.72 -11.66
C VAL A 16 20.34 25.28 -11.07
N VAL A 17 19.34 25.56 -11.92
CA VAL A 17 18.02 26.03 -11.48
C VAL A 17 17.38 25.02 -10.52
N GLU A 18 17.48 23.75 -10.86
CA GLU A 18 16.93 22.67 -10.05
C GLU A 18 17.62 22.47 -8.71
N PHE A 19 18.93 22.69 -8.64
CA PHE A 19 19.68 22.69 -7.40
C PHE A 19 19.27 23.87 -6.50
N ILE A 20 19.08 25.06 -7.07
CA ILE A 20 18.59 26.24 -6.34
C ILE A 20 17.20 25.98 -5.77
N PHE A 21 16.28 25.42 -6.56
CA PHE A 21 14.97 25.01 -6.06
C PHE A 21 15.09 23.99 -4.93
N GLY A 22 15.97 23.00 -5.04
CA GLY A 22 16.29 22.05 -3.98
C GLY A 22 16.61 22.74 -2.64
N TRP A 23 17.50 23.74 -2.65
CA TRP A 23 17.85 24.52 -1.46
C TRP A 23 16.71 25.37 -0.92
N ILE A 24 15.92 26.02 -1.79
CA ILE A 24 14.73 26.77 -1.38
C ILE A 24 13.78 25.87 -0.60
N TYR A 25 13.60 24.63 -1.04
CA TYR A 25 12.74 23.67 -0.36
C TYR A 25 13.28 23.19 0.99
N VAL A 26 14.59 23.05 1.13
CA VAL A 26 15.21 22.74 2.43
C VAL A 26 14.95 23.88 3.41
N ILE A 27 15.10 25.11 2.95
CA ILE A 27 14.84 26.31 3.76
C ILE A 27 13.36 26.38 4.14
N GLU A 28 12.44 26.15 3.19
CA GLU A 28 11.00 26.09 3.45
C GLU A 28 10.68 25.01 4.51
N MET A 29 11.27 23.82 4.39
CA MET A 29 11.09 22.73 5.34
C MET A 29 11.63 23.10 6.73
N ALA A 30 12.84 23.64 6.80
CA ALA A 30 13.45 24.09 8.05
C ALA A 30 12.62 25.19 8.74
N LEU A 31 12.10 26.14 7.98
CA LEU A 31 11.19 27.19 8.48
C LEU A 31 9.88 26.60 9.01
N LYS A 32 9.29 25.61 8.32
CA LYS A 32 8.08 24.92 8.82
C LYS A 32 8.34 24.17 10.12
N VAL A 33 9.46 23.44 10.21
CA VAL A 33 9.84 22.73 11.44
C VAL A 33 10.09 23.70 12.59
N TYR A 34 10.75 24.82 12.32
CA TYR A 34 11.00 25.87 13.33
C TYR A 34 9.72 26.57 13.79
N ALA A 35 8.81 26.92 12.86
CA ALA A 35 7.60 27.67 13.16
C ALA A 35 6.54 26.83 13.89
N TYR A 36 6.36 25.55 13.49
CA TYR A 36 5.35 24.68 14.10
C TYR A 36 5.88 23.89 15.30
N GLY A 37 7.20 23.73 15.43
CA GLY A 37 7.81 22.80 16.37
C GLY A 37 7.77 21.35 15.85
N PHE A 38 8.78 20.55 16.23
CA PHE A 38 8.97 19.21 15.67
C PHE A 38 7.77 18.28 15.89
N GLU A 39 7.16 18.30 17.07
CA GLU A 39 6.00 17.46 17.38
C GLU A 39 4.77 17.81 16.54
N ASN A 40 4.47 19.10 16.38
CA ASN A 40 3.30 19.55 15.62
C ASN A 40 3.53 19.37 14.11
N TYR A 41 4.77 19.51 13.65
CA TYR A 41 5.16 19.20 12.27
C TYR A 41 5.00 17.71 11.96
N TRP A 42 5.46 16.82 12.85
CA TRP A 42 5.38 15.37 12.65
C TRP A 42 3.96 14.80 12.77
N ARG A 43 3.04 15.53 13.42
CA ARG A 43 1.63 15.11 13.52
C ARG A 43 0.91 15.15 12.17
N ASP A 44 1.32 16.05 11.28
CA ASP A 44 0.73 16.17 9.95
C ASP A 44 1.39 15.17 8.96
N GLY A 45 0.57 14.33 8.32
CA GLY A 45 1.03 13.36 7.31
C GLY A 45 1.66 14.03 6.09
N GLN A 46 1.18 15.21 5.72
CA GLN A 46 1.72 15.95 4.57
C GLN A 46 3.15 16.41 4.84
N ASN A 47 3.40 16.96 6.02
CA ASN A 47 4.71 17.42 6.44
C ASN A 47 5.71 16.27 6.58
N ARG A 48 5.28 15.12 7.11
CA ARG A 48 6.13 13.90 7.15
C ARG A 48 6.55 13.43 5.76
N PHE A 49 5.62 13.40 4.80
CA PHE A 49 5.94 13.01 3.43
C PHE A 49 6.88 14.04 2.75
N ASP A 50 6.58 15.34 2.89
CA ASP A 50 7.40 16.43 2.36
C ASP A 50 8.83 16.40 2.93
N PHE A 51 8.96 16.08 4.22
CA PHE A 51 10.25 15.89 4.90
C PHE A 51 11.06 14.75 4.28
N VAL A 52 10.45 13.56 4.13
CA VAL A 52 11.11 12.37 3.56
C VAL A 52 11.56 12.64 2.12
N ILE A 53 10.69 13.19 1.29
CA ILE A 53 11.01 13.50 -0.11
C ILE A 53 12.13 14.55 -0.20
N THR A 54 12.07 15.61 0.61
CA THR A 54 13.12 16.65 0.64
C THR A 54 14.47 16.05 1.00
N TRP A 55 14.53 15.19 2.02
CA TRP A 55 15.77 14.50 2.39
C TRP A 55 16.30 13.58 1.28
N ILE A 56 15.45 12.78 0.63
CA ILE A 56 15.87 11.91 -0.48
C ILE A 56 16.46 12.74 -1.63
N ILE A 57 15.83 13.86 -1.97
CA ILE A 57 16.31 14.76 -3.04
C ILE A 57 17.66 15.38 -2.66
N VAL A 58 17.79 15.91 -1.45
CA VAL A 58 19.02 16.59 -0.99
C VAL A 58 20.18 15.60 -0.91
N ILE A 59 19.95 14.41 -0.37
CA ILE A 59 20.98 13.34 -0.33
C ILE A 59 21.38 12.98 -1.76
N GLY A 60 20.39 12.79 -2.65
CA GLY A 60 20.66 12.47 -4.05
C GLY A 60 21.47 13.54 -4.77
N GLU A 61 21.11 14.82 -4.59
CA GLU A 61 21.82 15.95 -5.18
C GLU A 61 23.23 16.13 -4.59
N THR A 62 23.38 15.95 -3.28
CA THR A 62 24.67 16.04 -2.59
C THR A 62 25.63 14.97 -3.09
N ILE A 63 25.16 13.73 -3.30
CA ILE A 63 25.97 12.64 -3.85
C ILE A 63 26.43 12.98 -5.28
N THR A 64 25.55 13.50 -6.14
CA THR A 64 25.95 13.93 -7.50
C THR A 64 26.93 15.09 -7.53
N PHE A 65 26.91 15.98 -6.53
CA PHE A 65 27.80 17.15 -6.49
C PHE A 65 29.14 16.85 -5.80
N ALA A 66 29.15 15.97 -4.79
CA ALA A 66 30.34 15.62 -4.01
C ALA A 66 31.27 14.63 -4.73
N SER A 67 30.82 13.97 -5.80
CA SER A 67 31.68 13.12 -6.65
C SER A 67 31.65 13.57 -8.13
N PRO A 68 32.34 14.68 -8.49
CA PRO A 68 32.53 15.08 -9.88
C PRO A 68 33.54 14.22 -10.64
N ASP A 69 34.45 13.56 -9.92
CA ASP A 69 35.58 12.82 -10.49
C ASP A 69 35.51 11.32 -10.22
N ASP A 70 35.90 10.61 -11.25
CA ASP A 70 35.65 9.21 -11.60
C ASP A 70 36.38 8.19 -10.72
N GLN A 71 36.30 8.28 -9.38
CA GLN A 71 37.10 7.43 -8.49
C GLN A 71 36.28 6.67 -7.42
N THR A 72 36.16 5.37 -7.72
CA THR A 72 36.29 4.21 -6.82
C THR A 72 35.15 3.80 -5.87
N PHE A 73 34.10 4.60 -5.65
CA PHE A 73 32.92 4.12 -4.89
C PHE A 73 31.63 3.96 -5.73
N PHE A 74 31.53 4.60 -6.90
CA PHE A 74 30.33 4.62 -7.75
C PHE A 74 30.54 4.06 -9.17
N SER A 75 31.40 3.05 -9.34
CA SER A 75 31.65 2.39 -10.64
C SER A 75 30.46 1.61 -11.23
N ASN A 76 29.28 1.67 -10.60
CA ASN A 76 28.05 1.07 -11.11
C ASN A 76 27.18 2.20 -11.67
N GLY A 77 27.17 2.37 -12.99
CA GLY A 77 26.33 3.33 -13.73
C GLY A 77 24.81 3.17 -13.53
N GLU A 78 24.39 2.32 -12.59
CA GLU A 78 23.01 2.19 -12.13
C GLU A 78 22.63 3.22 -11.06
N TRP A 79 23.55 3.61 -10.17
CA TRP A 79 23.24 4.60 -9.12
C TRP A 79 22.94 5.98 -9.70
N ILE A 80 23.66 6.38 -10.75
CA ILE A 80 23.37 7.63 -11.46
C ILE A 80 21.97 7.59 -12.11
N ARG A 81 21.51 6.41 -12.58
CA ARG A 81 20.14 6.22 -13.11
C ARG A 81 19.09 6.35 -12.00
N TYR A 82 19.34 5.78 -10.82
CA TYR A 82 18.44 5.94 -9.68
C TYR A 82 18.36 7.39 -9.18
N LEU A 83 19.48 8.13 -9.20
CA LEU A 83 19.51 9.56 -8.87
C LEU A 83 18.75 10.41 -9.90
N LEU A 84 18.82 10.05 -11.18
CA LEU A 84 17.99 10.66 -12.23
C LEU A 84 16.50 10.37 -12.02
N LEU A 85 16.13 9.15 -11.61
CA LEU A 85 14.75 8.79 -11.24
C LEU A 85 14.28 9.52 -9.98
N ALA A 86 15.15 9.76 -9.00
CA ALA A 86 14.81 10.52 -7.79
C ALA A 86 14.37 11.97 -8.13
N ARG A 87 14.86 12.54 -9.24
CA ARG A 87 14.41 13.83 -9.77
C ARG A 87 12.91 13.82 -10.12
N MET A 88 12.36 12.67 -10.51
CA MET A 88 10.93 12.51 -10.77
C MET A 88 10.07 12.57 -9.50
N LEU A 89 10.64 12.35 -8.31
CA LEU A 89 9.90 12.52 -7.03
C LEU A 89 9.41 13.96 -6.83
N ARG A 90 10.06 14.94 -7.47
CA ARG A 90 9.61 16.34 -7.49
C ARG A 90 8.24 16.50 -8.15
N LEU A 91 7.91 15.66 -9.14
CA LEU A 91 6.57 15.67 -9.76
C LEU A 91 5.51 15.22 -8.76
N ILE A 92 5.81 14.23 -7.93
CA ILE A 92 4.90 13.77 -6.86
C ILE A 92 4.64 14.91 -5.87
N ARG A 93 5.68 15.69 -5.53
CA ARG A 93 5.53 16.87 -4.65
C ARG A 93 4.66 17.97 -5.28
N LEU A 94 4.82 18.22 -6.58
CA LEU A 94 3.97 19.15 -7.33
C LEU A 94 2.51 18.68 -7.34
N LEU A 95 2.30 17.38 -7.52
CA LEU A 95 0.97 16.76 -7.47
C LEU A 95 0.31 16.96 -6.10
N MET A 96 1.07 16.84 -5.01
CA MET A 96 0.59 17.07 -3.65
C MET A 96 0.24 18.52 -3.31
N HIS A 97 0.76 19.50 -4.06
CA HIS A 97 0.35 20.91 -3.92
C HIS A 97 -1.04 21.19 -4.50
N VAL A 98 -1.50 20.35 -5.42
CA VAL A 98 -2.84 20.49 -6.01
C VAL A 98 -3.87 19.93 -5.04
N LYS A 99 -4.80 20.79 -4.59
CA LYS A 99 -5.82 20.44 -3.57
C LYS A 99 -6.62 19.17 -3.91
N GLN A 100 -6.90 18.93 -5.20
CA GLN A 100 -7.64 17.76 -5.68
C GLN A 100 -6.85 16.45 -5.47
N PHE A 101 -5.60 16.41 -5.93
CA PHE A 101 -4.73 15.25 -5.74
C PHE A 101 -4.35 15.02 -4.28
N ARG A 102 -4.22 16.09 -3.49
CA ARG A 102 -4.00 15.99 -2.04
C ARG A 102 -5.12 15.21 -1.34
N GLY A 103 -6.37 15.52 -1.67
CA GLY A 103 -7.53 14.78 -1.13
C GLY A 103 -7.43 13.29 -1.48
N PHE A 104 -7.20 12.99 -2.76
CA PHE A 104 -7.07 11.62 -3.25
C PHE A 104 -5.95 10.83 -2.55
N VAL A 105 -4.75 11.40 -2.46
CA VAL A 105 -3.59 10.73 -1.81
C VAL A 105 -3.81 10.57 -0.30
N ALA A 106 -4.39 11.58 0.36
CA ALA A 106 -4.69 11.49 1.79
C ALA A 106 -5.71 10.39 2.07
N THR A 107 -6.78 10.28 1.28
CA THR A 107 -7.77 9.21 1.40
C THR A 107 -7.12 7.85 1.13
N PHE A 108 -6.34 7.71 0.05
CA PHE A 108 -5.64 6.47 -0.27
C PHE A 108 -4.68 6.01 0.85
N LEU A 109 -3.88 6.92 1.39
CA LEU A 109 -2.96 6.61 2.50
C LEU A 109 -3.70 6.35 3.83
N THR A 110 -4.90 6.89 4.00
CA THR A 110 -5.75 6.61 5.18
C THR A 110 -6.44 5.25 5.07
N LEU A 111 -6.74 4.78 3.85
CA LEU A 111 -7.29 3.45 3.59
C LEU A 111 -6.22 2.35 3.66
N LEU A 112 -4.95 2.67 3.38
CA LEU A 112 -3.86 1.70 3.37
C LEU A 112 -3.67 0.95 4.71
N PRO A 113 -3.72 1.60 5.90
CA PRO A 113 -3.75 0.91 7.19
C PRO A 113 -4.87 -0.12 7.32
N SER A 114 -6.08 0.20 6.83
CA SER A 114 -7.23 -0.71 6.89
C SER A 114 -7.00 -1.97 6.06
N LEU A 115 -6.21 -1.89 4.99
CA LEU A 115 -5.84 -3.03 4.14
C LEU A 115 -4.61 -3.80 4.62
N THR A 116 -3.81 -3.22 5.52
CA THR A 116 -2.56 -3.81 6.02
C THR A 116 -2.71 -5.22 6.60
N PRO A 117 -3.72 -5.57 7.44
CA PRO A 117 -3.84 -6.94 7.96
C PRO A 117 -4.08 -7.96 6.84
N TYR A 118 -4.79 -7.59 5.79
CA TYR A 118 -5.08 -8.47 4.65
C TYR A 118 -3.85 -8.74 3.79
N PHE A 119 -3.08 -7.70 3.49
CA PHE A 119 -1.77 -7.86 2.84
C PHE A 119 -0.83 -8.71 3.69
N GLY A 120 -0.89 -8.58 5.02
CA GLY A 120 -0.14 -9.44 5.95
C GLY A 120 -0.50 -10.92 5.82
N ILE A 121 -1.78 -11.26 5.71
CA ILE A 121 -2.24 -12.66 5.52
C ILE A 121 -1.74 -13.21 4.18
N ILE A 122 -1.91 -12.46 3.09
CA ILE A 122 -1.41 -12.86 1.76
C ILE A 122 0.10 -13.08 1.85
N PHE A 123 0.84 -12.13 2.42
CA PHE A 123 2.29 -12.22 2.56
C PHE A 123 2.73 -13.46 3.35
N CYS A 124 2.06 -13.80 4.46
CA CYS A 124 2.33 -15.02 5.21
C CYS A 124 2.13 -16.29 4.36
N VAL A 125 1.06 -16.36 3.57
CA VAL A 125 0.82 -17.48 2.66
C VAL A 125 1.89 -17.54 1.57
N LEU A 126 2.33 -16.39 1.02
CA LEU A 126 3.45 -16.35 0.09
C LEU A 126 4.74 -16.87 0.71
N CYS A 127 5.05 -16.54 1.97
CA CYS A 127 6.23 -17.05 2.67
C CYS A 127 6.20 -18.59 2.84
N ILE A 128 5.03 -19.15 3.16
CA ILE A 128 4.85 -20.61 3.27
C ILE A 128 5.08 -21.27 1.91
N TYR A 129 4.39 -20.79 0.87
CA TYR A 129 4.56 -21.32 -0.48
C TYR A 129 5.98 -21.13 -1.00
N CYS A 130 6.65 -20.02 -0.69
CA CYS A 130 8.03 -19.78 -1.12
C CYS A 130 8.97 -20.82 -0.51
N SER A 131 8.80 -21.08 0.80
CA SER A 131 9.59 -22.09 1.50
C SER A 131 9.40 -23.49 0.90
N VAL A 132 8.16 -23.86 0.59
CA VAL A 132 7.84 -25.13 -0.08
C VAL A 132 8.41 -25.17 -1.50
N GLY A 133 8.24 -24.08 -2.27
CA GLY A 133 8.72 -23.96 -3.64
C GLY A 133 10.24 -24.08 -3.75
N VAL A 134 10.98 -23.43 -2.85
CA VAL A 134 12.46 -23.54 -2.81
C VAL A 134 12.89 -24.97 -2.44
N GLN A 135 12.17 -25.65 -1.54
CA GLN A 135 12.50 -27.04 -1.17
C GLN A 135 12.24 -28.04 -2.31
N ILE A 136 11.17 -27.85 -3.08
CA ILE A 136 10.78 -28.78 -4.15
C ILE A 136 11.51 -28.47 -5.47
N PHE A 137 11.64 -27.18 -5.80
CA PHE A 137 12.10 -26.71 -7.11
C PHE A 137 13.48 -26.04 -7.10
N GLY A 138 14.14 -25.98 -5.94
CA GLY A 138 15.45 -25.37 -5.79
C GLY A 138 16.50 -26.03 -6.68
N GLY A 139 17.23 -25.20 -7.44
CA GLY A 139 18.34 -25.64 -8.29
C GLY A 139 17.94 -26.25 -9.63
N LEU A 140 16.64 -26.28 -9.97
CA LEU A 140 16.16 -26.77 -11.27
C LEU A 140 16.43 -25.80 -12.42
N VAL A 141 16.40 -24.48 -12.13
CA VAL A 141 16.61 -23.40 -13.11
C VAL A 141 18.08 -22.98 -13.06
N ASN A 142 18.97 -23.88 -13.48
CA ASN A 142 20.41 -23.63 -13.54
C ASN A 142 20.93 -23.83 -14.96
N SER A 143 21.94 -23.05 -15.37
CA SER A 143 22.53 -23.10 -16.72
C SER A 143 23.13 -24.45 -17.10
N GLY A 144 23.31 -25.37 -16.15
CA GLY A 144 23.76 -26.74 -16.38
C GLY A 144 22.64 -27.75 -16.71
N ASN A 145 21.37 -27.36 -16.68
CA ASN A 145 20.25 -28.24 -16.97
C ASN A 145 19.86 -28.18 -18.47
N PRO A 146 20.11 -29.23 -19.28
CA PRO A 146 19.82 -29.19 -20.71
C PRO A 146 18.32 -29.12 -21.02
N LYS A 147 17.45 -29.51 -20.08
CA LYS A 147 15.99 -29.40 -20.24
C LYS A 147 15.48 -27.96 -20.09
N LEU A 148 16.28 -27.06 -19.52
CA LEU A 148 15.90 -25.67 -19.32
C LEU A 148 15.88 -24.87 -20.62
N LEU A 149 16.85 -25.13 -21.51
CA LEU A 149 16.96 -24.45 -22.81
C LEU A 149 15.83 -24.81 -23.79
N ALA A 150 15.12 -25.90 -23.54
CA ALA A 150 13.98 -26.34 -24.35
C ALA A 150 12.63 -25.95 -23.72
N SER A 151 12.64 -25.25 -22.58
CA SER A 151 11.43 -24.86 -21.87
C SER A 151 11.05 -23.41 -22.16
N ASP A 152 9.75 -23.12 -22.16
CA ASP A 152 9.20 -21.78 -22.39
C ASP A 152 9.72 -20.71 -21.42
N LEU A 153 10.33 -21.10 -20.28
CA LEU A 153 10.99 -20.16 -19.37
C LEU A 153 12.21 -19.46 -19.98
N ALA A 154 12.99 -20.18 -20.80
CA ALA A 154 14.13 -19.59 -21.48
C ALA A 154 13.68 -18.69 -22.64
N ASP A 155 12.65 -19.12 -23.37
CA ASP A 155 12.12 -18.39 -24.52
C ASP A 155 11.44 -17.07 -24.13
N ASN A 156 10.81 -17.01 -22.95
CA ASN A 156 10.16 -15.81 -22.43
C ASN A 156 11.06 -14.95 -21.52
N ASP A 157 12.36 -15.25 -21.42
CA ASP A 157 13.34 -14.56 -20.55
C ASP A 157 12.91 -14.51 -19.07
N TYR A 158 12.24 -15.57 -18.59
CA TYR A 158 11.75 -15.70 -17.22
C TYR A 158 12.74 -16.41 -16.28
N LEU A 159 14.00 -16.54 -16.69
CA LEU A 159 15.04 -17.21 -15.91
C LEU A 159 15.32 -16.52 -14.57
N LEU A 160 15.08 -15.21 -14.47
CA LEU A 160 15.16 -14.44 -13.22
C LEU A 160 14.03 -14.77 -12.24
N PHE A 161 12.88 -15.25 -12.72
CA PHE A 161 11.71 -15.60 -11.91
C PHE A 161 11.71 -17.11 -11.61
N ASN A 162 12.58 -17.50 -10.69
CA ASN A 162 12.79 -18.90 -10.31
C ASN A 162 12.66 -19.14 -8.79
N PHE A 163 12.68 -20.42 -8.40
CA PHE A 163 12.66 -20.87 -7.00
C PHE A 163 14.04 -21.35 -6.49
N ASN A 164 15.15 -20.91 -7.10
CA ASN A 164 16.48 -21.29 -6.62
C ASN A 164 16.82 -20.63 -5.28
N ASP A 165 16.39 -19.37 -5.09
CA ASP A 165 16.60 -18.59 -3.88
C ASP A 165 15.28 -18.06 -3.34
N TYR A 166 15.23 -17.82 -2.03
CA TYR A 166 14.02 -17.31 -1.37
C TYR A 166 13.54 -15.95 -1.92
N PRO A 167 14.40 -14.93 -2.17
CA PRO A 167 13.95 -13.66 -2.75
C PRO A 167 13.40 -13.82 -4.18
N ASN A 168 14.08 -14.61 -5.02
CA ASN A 168 13.62 -14.90 -6.38
C ASN A 168 12.29 -15.67 -6.36
N GLY A 169 12.14 -16.62 -5.43
CA GLY A 169 10.90 -17.35 -5.21
C GLY A 169 9.75 -16.43 -4.78
N MET A 170 10.03 -15.44 -3.92
CA MET A 170 9.02 -14.45 -3.51
C MET A 170 8.54 -13.58 -4.67
N VAL A 171 9.46 -13.09 -5.52
CA VAL A 171 9.11 -12.32 -6.72
C VAL A 171 8.34 -13.19 -7.73
N THR A 172 8.74 -14.46 -7.88
CA THR A 172 8.04 -15.42 -8.74
C THR A 172 6.61 -15.66 -8.25
N LEU A 173 6.41 -15.88 -6.96
CA LEU A 173 5.07 -16.00 -6.38
C LEU A 173 4.25 -14.73 -6.54
N PHE A 174 4.86 -13.55 -6.40
CA PHE A 174 4.18 -12.28 -6.67
C PHE A 174 3.66 -12.22 -8.12
N ASN A 175 4.48 -12.60 -9.11
CA ASN A 175 4.04 -12.71 -10.50
C ASN A 175 2.88 -13.70 -10.68
N LEU A 176 2.89 -14.83 -9.95
CA LEU A 176 1.80 -15.79 -9.95
C LEU A 176 0.50 -15.23 -9.32
N VAL A 177 0.59 -14.40 -8.26
CA VAL A 177 -0.58 -13.70 -7.69
C VAL A 177 -1.18 -12.72 -8.69
N VAL A 178 -0.34 -11.99 -9.41
CA VAL A 178 -0.76 -11.03 -10.44
C VAL A 178 -1.39 -11.75 -11.66
N MET A 179 -1.28 -13.08 -11.74
CA MET A 179 -1.87 -13.92 -12.79
C MET A 179 -1.36 -13.63 -14.21
N GLY A 180 -0.22 -12.94 -14.34
CA GLY A 180 0.44 -12.78 -15.63
C GLY A 180 1.14 -14.07 -16.03
N ASN A 181 0.75 -14.70 -17.15
CA ASN A 181 1.40 -15.87 -17.76
C ASN A 181 1.70 -17.07 -16.84
N TRP A 182 1.00 -17.23 -15.71
CA TRP A 182 1.27 -18.26 -14.67
C TRP A 182 1.37 -19.70 -15.20
N GLN A 183 0.64 -19.98 -16.28
CA GLN A 183 0.65 -21.25 -17.01
C GLN A 183 2.03 -21.63 -17.58
N VAL A 184 2.84 -20.65 -17.97
CA VAL A 184 4.22 -20.85 -18.45
C VAL A 184 5.08 -21.45 -17.33
N TRP A 185 5.09 -20.82 -16.15
CA TRP A 185 5.82 -21.37 -14.99
C TRP A 185 5.35 -22.78 -14.65
N MET A 186 4.03 -23.00 -14.56
CA MET A 186 3.48 -24.31 -14.21
C MET A 186 3.94 -25.39 -15.21
N GLN A 187 3.84 -25.12 -16.51
CA GLN A 187 4.20 -26.08 -17.55
C GLN A 187 5.71 -26.33 -17.57
N SER A 188 6.52 -25.28 -17.52
CA SER A 188 7.98 -25.43 -17.53
C SER A 188 8.51 -26.12 -16.27
N TYR A 189 7.97 -25.85 -15.08
CA TYR A 189 8.35 -26.60 -13.87
C TYR A 189 7.93 -28.07 -13.94
N LYS A 190 6.81 -28.39 -14.58
CA LYS A 190 6.42 -29.79 -14.84
C LYS A 190 7.42 -30.47 -15.78
N GLU A 191 7.90 -29.79 -16.81
CA GLU A 191 8.91 -30.33 -17.74
C GLU A 191 10.28 -30.50 -17.09
N LEU A 192 10.67 -29.55 -16.23
CA LEU A 192 11.92 -29.59 -15.47
C LEU A 192 11.94 -30.72 -14.43
N THR A 193 10.85 -30.90 -13.68
CA THR A 193 10.72 -31.98 -12.69
C THR A 193 10.40 -33.33 -13.31
N GLY A 194 9.72 -33.34 -14.46
CA GLY A 194 9.21 -34.56 -15.11
C GLY A 194 8.07 -35.25 -14.36
N THR A 195 7.51 -34.64 -13.31
CA THR A 195 6.44 -35.23 -12.50
C THR A 195 5.16 -34.41 -12.57
N SER A 196 4.01 -35.10 -12.61
CA SER A 196 2.69 -34.43 -12.65
C SER A 196 2.28 -33.86 -11.28
N TRP A 197 2.97 -34.24 -10.20
CA TRP A 197 2.75 -33.70 -8.86
C TRP A 197 3.03 -32.18 -8.78
N THR A 198 3.85 -31.66 -9.70
CA THR A 198 4.10 -30.22 -9.83
C THR A 198 2.82 -29.42 -10.06
N TYR A 199 1.84 -29.96 -10.81
CA TYR A 199 0.56 -29.27 -11.01
C TYR A 199 -0.19 -29.04 -9.70
N VAL A 200 -0.06 -29.96 -8.73
CA VAL A 200 -0.75 -29.83 -7.43
C VAL A 200 -0.28 -28.57 -6.70
N TYR A 201 1.01 -28.24 -6.74
CA TYR A 201 1.56 -27.03 -6.11
C TYR A 201 0.99 -25.75 -6.74
N PHE A 202 0.99 -25.63 -8.07
CA PHE A 202 0.50 -24.43 -8.75
C PHE A 202 -1.02 -24.28 -8.66
N ILE A 203 -1.77 -25.38 -8.76
CA ILE A 203 -3.23 -25.37 -8.62
C ILE A 203 -3.61 -25.06 -7.18
N SER A 204 -2.96 -25.64 -6.17
CA SER A 204 -3.26 -25.34 -4.77
C SER A 204 -2.96 -23.87 -4.44
N PHE A 205 -1.85 -23.34 -4.97
CA PHE A 205 -1.51 -21.92 -4.84
C PHE A 205 -2.59 -21.02 -5.45
N TYR A 206 -3.05 -21.34 -6.66
CA TYR A 206 -4.09 -20.59 -7.34
C TYR A 206 -5.42 -20.58 -6.56
N LEU A 207 -5.84 -21.75 -6.06
CA LEU A 207 -7.08 -21.87 -5.28
C LEU A 207 -7.01 -21.07 -3.97
N VAL A 208 -5.92 -21.20 -3.23
CA VAL A 208 -5.77 -20.54 -1.92
C VAL A 208 -5.56 -19.03 -2.08
N THR A 209 -4.66 -18.60 -2.95
CA THR A 209 -4.26 -17.20 -3.02
C THR A 209 -5.17 -16.38 -3.93
N VAL A 210 -5.47 -16.87 -5.14
CA VAL A 210 -6.20 -16.08 -6.13
C VAL A 210 -7.71 -16.21 -5.94
N LEU A 211 -8.23 -17.45 -5.85
CA LEU A 211 -9.68 -17.63 -5.70
C LEU A 211 -10.19 -17.30 -4.29
N LEU A 212 -9.41 -17.57 -3.25
CA LEU A 212 -9.84 -17.34 -1.88
C LEU A 212 -9.32 -16.01 -1.33
N LEU A 213 -8.00 -15.82 -1.20
CA LEU A 213 -7.47 -14.62 -0.53
C LEU A 213 -7.71 -13.34 -1.32
N LEU A 214 -7.42 -13.30 -2.62
CA LEU A 214 -7.60 -12.08 -3.42
C LEU A 214 -9.07 -11.67 -3.50
N ASN A 215 -9.97 -12.63 -3.69
CA ASN A 215 -11.42 -12.35 -3.65
C ASN A 215 -11.90 -11.90 -2.27
N LEU A 216 -11.34 -12.43 -1.17
CA LEU A 216 -11.61 -11.94 0.18
C LEU A 216 -11.15 -10.49 0.35
N VAL A 217 -9.98 -10.13 -0.15
CA VAL A 217 -9.49 -8.74 -0.12
C VAL A 217 -10.41 -7.82 -0.93
N VAL A 218 -10.84 -8.24 -2.12
CA VAL A 218 -11.79 -7.46 -2.93
C VAL A 218 -13.10 -7.25 -2.18
N ALA A 219 -13.66 -8.30 -1.56
CA ALA A 219 -14.88 -8.19 -0.77
C ALA A 219 -14.72 -7.20 0.39
N PHE A 220 -13.61 -7.26 1.13
CA PHE A 220 -13.34 -6.35 2.23
C PHE A 220 -13.12 -4.89 1.77
N VAL A 221 -12.40 -4.69 0.67
CA VAL A 221 -12.21 -3.35 0.09
C VAL A 221 -13.56 -2.73 -0.28
N LEU A 222 -14.46 -3.52 -0.87
CA LEU A 222 -15.81 -3.06 -1.19
C LEU A 222 -16.61 -2.72 0.07
N GLU A 223 -16.55 -3.55 1.12
CA GLU A 223 -17.21 -3.28 2.40
C GLU A 223 -16.69 -2.00 3.07
N ALA A 224 -15.37 -1.80 3.08
CA ALA A 224 -14.76 -0.58 3.58
C ALA A 224 -15.17 0.66 2.77
N PHE A 225 -15.29 0.52 1.45
CA PHE A 225 -15.76 1.60 0.58
C PHE A 225 -17.24 1.94 0.80
N PHE A 226 -18.10 0.93 0.98
CA PHE A 226 -19.51 1.14 1.29
C PHE A 226 -19.69 1.81 2.65
N ALA A 227 -18.95 1.38 3.68
CA ALA A 227 -18.98 2.01 4.99
C ALA A 227 -18.58 3.50 4.94
N GLU A 228 -17.58 3.87 4.13
CA GLU A 228 -17.17 5.26 3.97
C GLU A 228 -18.23 6.10 3.23
N MET A 229 -18.88 5.54 2.19
CA MET A 229 -19.97 6.23 1.49
C MET A 229 -21.22 6.45 2.36
N GLU A 230 -21.55 5.50 3.24
CA GLU A 230 -22.64 5.67 4.21
C GLU A 230 -22.33 6.79 5.22
N LEU A 231 -21.06 6.95 5.63
CA LEU A 231 -20.63 8.02 6.53
C LEU A 231 -20.63 9.41 5.88
N GLU A 232 -20.37 9.51 4.57
CA GLU A 232 -20.43 10.77 3.81
C GLU A 232 -21.86 11.22 3.45
N SER A 233 -22.89 10.39 3.66
CA SER A 233 -24.29 10.70 3.36
C SER A 233 -25.20 10.98 4.59
N PRO A 234 -24.80 11.81 5.59
CA PRO A 234 -25.64 12.02 6.78
C PRO A 234 -26.77 13.05 6.60
N ASP A 235 -26.94 13.68 5.43
CA ASP A 235 -27.81 14.88 5.29
C ASP A 235 -29.13 14.67 4.52
N THR A 236 -29.68 13.46 4.41
CA THR A 236 -31.04 13.31 3.82
C THR A 236 -32.02 12.38 4.51
N CYS A 237 -31.63 11.60 5.53
CA CYS A 237 -32.56 10.62 6.14
C CYS A 237 -32.93 10.87 7.61
N ASP A 238 -32.34 11.86 8.29
CA ASP A 238 -32.60 12.09 9.73
C ASP A 238 -33.49 13.32 10.03
N GLU A 239 -34.02 14.00 9.00
CA GLU A 239 -34.99 15.10 9.17
C GLU A 239 -36.47 14.66 9.09
N GLN A 240 -36.79 13.48 8.54
CA GLN A 240 -38.20 13.07 8.38
C GLN A 240 -38.81 12.35 9.60
N ASP A 241 -38.00 11.79 10.49
CA ASP A 241 -38.50 11.09 11.70
C ASP A 241 -38.53 11.96 12.96
N LYS A 242 -38.20 13.27 12.87
CA LYS A 242 -38.19 14.19 14.01
C LYS A 242 -39.28 15.27 14.01
N GLU A 243 -40.14 15.33 12.99
CA GLU A 243 -41.22 16.35 12.96
C GLU A 243 -42.54 15.92 13.64
N VAL A 244 -42.67 14.69 14.14
CA VAL A 244 -43.95 14.23 14.73
C VAL A 244 -44.00 14.26 16.27
N GLU A 245 -42.89 14.44 16.99
CA GLU A 245 -42.91 14.53 18.47
C GLU A 245 -42.27 15.81 19.02
N GLY A 246 -43.03 16.91 18.92
CA GLY A 246 -43.30 17.78 20.05
C GLY A 246 -42.13 18.53 20.70
N ASP A 247 -41.84 19.72 20.18
CA ASP A 247 -41.90 21.05 20.84
C ASP A 247 -41.55 21.24 22.35
N LYS A 248 -40.77 20.36 22.99
CA LYS A 248 -40.28 20.55 24.35
C LYS A 248 -38.88 19.98 24.50
N TYR A 249 -37.86 20.81 24.27
CA TYR A 249 -36.77 21.08 25.23
C TYR A 249 -35.65 21.87 24.53
N ARG A 250 -35.70 23.18 24.75
CA ARG A 250 -34.63 24.12 24.45
C ARG A 250 -33.46 23.91 25.41
N ARG A 251 -32.22 23.83 24.86
CA ARG A 251 -30.90 23.98 25.50
C ARG A 251 -30.46 22.93 26.54
N ARG A 252 -29.38 22.22 26.24
CA ARG A 252 -28.03 22.45 26.85
C ARG A 252 -26.98 21.48 26.29
N SER A 253 -25.84 22.05 25.90
CA SER A 253 -24.54 21.39 25.82
C SER A 253 -24.31 20.54 27.08
N VAL A 254 -24.01 19.25 26.91
CA VAL A 254 -23.53 18.38 28.00
C VAL A 254 -22.44 17.48 27.43
N GLY A 255 -21.24 17.66 27.99
CA GLY A 255 -20.02 16.98 27.58
C GLY A 255 -19.99 15.48 27.82
N THR A 256 -18.92 14.90 27.27
CA THR A 256 -18.37 13.56 27.48
C THR A 256 -18.82 12.89 28.78
N LYS A 257 -19.91 12.11 28.70
CA LYS A 257 -20.34 11.25 29.80
C LYS A 257 -19.55 9.94 29.77
N SER A 258 -18.93 9.65 30.92
CA SER A 258 -18.21 8.41 31.20
C SER A 258 -19.10 7.18 30.94
N ARG A 259 -18.48 6.12 30.41
CA ARG A 259 -19.09 4.84 30.01
C ARG A 259 -20.05 4.26 31.06
N SER A 260 -19.82 4.54 32.35
CA SER A 260 -20.68 4.12 33.46
C SER A 260 -22.10 4.70 33.39
N GLN A 261 -22.26 5.97 32.98
CA GLN A 261 -23.58 6.62 32.95
C GLN A 261 -24.45 6.16 31.77
N ARG A 262 -23.83 5.68 30.68
CA ARG A 262 -24.56 5.08 29.56
C ARG A 262 -25.10 3.70 29.92
N VAL A 263 -24.36 2.94 30.72
CA VAL A 263 -24.78 1.60 31.17
C VAL A 263 -25.97 1.71 32.15
N ASP A 264 -25.93 2.65 33.09
CA ASP A 264 -27.08 2.87 34.00
C ASP A 264 -28.34 3.32 33.27
N ALA A 265 -28.20 4.19 32.25
CA ALA A 265 -29.33 4.62 31.44
C ALA A 265 -29.93 3.47 30.62
N LEU A 266 -29.09 2.58 30.06
CA LEU A 266 -29.54 1.40 29.32
C LEU A 266 -30.22 0.37 30.23
N LEU A 267 -29.68 0.14 31.44
CA LEU A 267 -30.27 -0.76 32.43
C LEU A 267 -31.65 -0.29 32.88
N HIS A 268 -31.81 1.01 33.17
CA HIS A 268 -33.12 1.55 33.52
C HIS A 268 -34.14 1.43 32.39
N HIS A 269 -33.72 1.62 31.14
CA HIS A 269 -34.60 1.47 29.98
C HIS A 269 -35.04 0.02 29.75
N MET A 270 -34.12 -0.94 29.89
CA MET A 270 -34.42 -2.37 29.79
C MET A 270 -35.33 -2.86 30.93
N LEU A 271 -35.11 -2.37 32.15
CA LEU A 271 -35.98 -2.70 33.29
C LEU A 271 -37.39 -2.14 33.12
N SER A 272 -37.53 -0.93 32.55
CA SER A 272 -38.85 -0.34 32.28
C SER A 272 -39.62 -1.06 31.18
N SER A 273 -38.93 -1.57 30.14
CA SER A 273 -39.58 -2.33 29.06
C SER A 273 -40.10 -3.69 29.54
N GLU A 274 -39.35 -4.36 30.42
CA GLU A 274 -39.74 -5.63 31.03
C GLU A 274 -40.92 -5.49 32.01
N LEU A 275 -40.96 -4.42 32.81
CA LEU A 275 -42.10 -4.11 33.69
C LEU A 275 -43.38 -3.83 32.89
N CYS A 276 -43.25 -3.19 31.72
CA CYS A 276 -44.38 -2.91 30.83
C CYS A 276 -44.90 -4.19 30.15
N GLN A 277 -44.01 -5.11 29.76
CA GLN A 277 -44.36 -6.44 29.25
C GLN A 277 -45.00 -7.34 30.32
N SER A 278 -44.57 -7.23 31.58
CA SER A 278 -45.12 -8.00 32.69
C SER A 278 -46.56 -7.58 33.07
N GLN A 279 -46.94 -6.32 32.80
CA GLN A 279 -48.32 -5.84 33.02
C GLN A 279 -49.29 -6.21 31.89
N THR A 280 -48.80 -6.70 30.75
CA THR A 280 -49.62 -7.01 29.56
C THR A 280 -49.97 -8.49 29.38
N GLN A 281 -49.59 -9.39 30.31
CA GLN A 281 -50.09 -10.77 30.31
C GLN A 281 -51.44 -10.86 31.07
N PRO A 282 -52.57 -11.14 30.39
CA PRO A 282 -53.80 -11.44 31.10
C PRO A 282 -53.72 -12.86 31.69
N SER A 283 -54.11 -12.98 32.97
CA SER A 283 -54.31 -14.26 33.63
C SER A 283 -55.48 -15.01 32.97
N ASN A 284 -55.17 -15.93 32.06
CA ASN A 284 -56.13 -16.90 31.56
C ASN A 284 -56.44 -17.93 32.66
N SER A 285 -57.60 -17.75 33.30
CA SER A 285 -58.43 -18.84 33.84
C SER A 285 -59.54 -19.11 32.82
#